data_AF-A0A7C2D8M3-F1
#
_entry.id   AF-A0A7C2D8M3-F1
#
_cell.length_a   1.000
_cell.length_b   1.000
_cell.length_c   1.000
_cell.angle_alpha   90.00
_cell.angle_beta   90.00
_cell.angle_gamma   90.00
#
_symmetry.space_group_name_H-M   'P 1'
#
loop_
_entity.id
_entity.type
_entity.pdbx_description
1 polymer ?
#
loop_
_entity_poly.entity_id
_entity_poly.type
_entity_poly.pdbx_seq_one_letter_code
_entity_poly.pdbx_strand_id
1 'polypeptide(L)'
;MCMFQRRLHILIDEDRYRRVAAEASARGVSVARVIREAIDAFLPAERGRRARAARRILAAPPMPVPDPDELRRELEELRASGA
;
A
#
# COMPACT_ATOMS: atom_id res chain seq x y z
N MET A 1 -12.44 0.73 10.22
CA MET A 1 -12.34 -0.64 10.79
C MET A 1 -12.81 -1.64 9.75
N CYS A 2 -11.98 -2.59 9.34
CA CYS A 2 -12.39 -3.69 8.46
C CYS A 2 -12.83 -4.88 9.31
N MET A 3 -14.04 -5.40 9.08
CA MET A 3 -14.56 -6.58 9.75
C MET A 3 -14.04 -7.84 9.04
N PHE A 4 -13.32 -8.71 9.75
CA PHE A 4 -12.87 -9.99 9.19
C PHE A 4 -14.03 -10.99 9.13
N GLN A 5 -14.37 -11.48 7.94
CA GLN A 5 -15.56 -12.32 7.73
C GLN A 5 -15.26 -13.83 7.68
N ARG A 6 -14.01 -14.23 7.43
CA ARG A 6 -13.62 -15.64 7.25
C ARG A 6 -12.40 -15.98 8.09
N ARG A 7 -12.40 -17.17 8.71
CA ARG A 7 -11.27 -17.71 9.49
C ARG A 7 -10.55 -18.77 8.67
N LEU A 8 -9.22 -18.67 8.61
CA LEU A 8 -8.34 -19.60 7.93
C LEU A 8 -7.41 -20.26 8.96
N HIS A 9 -7.32 -21.59 8.96
CA HIS A 9 -6.39 -22.35 9.78
C HIS A 9 -5.35 -22.99 8.86
N ILE A 10 -4.06 -22.70 9.09
CA ILE A 10 -2.94 -23.20 8.29
C ILE A 10 -1.90 -23.77 9.26
N LEU A 11 -1.39 -24.95 8.95
CA LEU A 11 -0.21 -25.49 9.62
C LEU A 11 1.05 -25.02 8.88
N ILE A 12 2.00 -24.49 9.62
CA ILE A 12 3.33 -24.09 9.13
C ILE A 12 4.38 -24.72 10.04
N ASP A 13 5.58 -24.94 9.50
CA ASP A 13 6.71 -25.38 10.31
C ASP A 13 7.16 -24.30 11.32
N GLU A 14 7.92 -24.76 12.30
CA GLU A 14 8.43 -23.94 13.40
C GLU A 14 9.28 -22.76 12.90
N ASP A 15 10.13 -22.98 11.89
CA ASP A 15 11.00 -21.93 11.37
C ASP A 15 10.20 -20.80 10.71
N ARG A 16 9.17 -21.15 9.93
CA ARG A 16 8.23 -20.17 9.37
C ARG A 16 7.47 -19.45 10.47
N TYR A 17 6.98 -20.16 11.48
CA TYR A 17 6.27 -19.54 12.60
C TYR A 17 7.16 -18.52 13.33
N ARG A 18 8.39 -18.90 13.68
CA ARG A 18 9.37 -18.02 14.34
C ARG A 18 9.64 -16.75 13.56
N ARG A 19 9.81 -16.86 12.24
CA ARG A 19 10.03 -15.68 11.37
C ARG A 19 8.87 -14.70 11.42
N VAL A 20 7.62 -15.19 11.33
CA VAL A 20 6.45 -14.31 11.37
C VAL A 20 6.21 -13.74 12.76
N ALA A 21 6.46 -14.53 13.82
CA ALA A 21 6.33 -14.09 15.21
C ALA A 21 7.36 -13.00 15.55
N ALA A 22 8.61 -13.14 15.10
CA ALA A 22 9.65 -12.13 15.28
C ALA A 22 9.28 -10.80 14.60
N GLU A 23 8.80 -10.86 13.36
CA GLU A 23 8.34 -9.68 12.60
C GLU A 23 7.15 -9.00 13.29
N ALA A 24 6.17 -9.79 13.76
CA ALA A 24 5.02 -9.29 14.49
C ALA A 24 5.42 -8.58 15.79
N SER A 25 6.35 -9.17 16.54
CA SER A 25 6.89 -8.61 17.78
C SER A 25 7.66 -7.32 17.52
N ALA A 26 8.56 -7.30 16.53
CA ALA A 26 9.34 -6.11 16.19
C ALA A 26 8.46 -4.92 15.80
N ARG A 27 7.30 -5.18 15.19
CA ARG A 27 6.35 -4.16 14.74
C ARG A 27 5.23 -3.85 15.74
N GLY A 28 5.15 -4.58 16.86
CA GLY A 28 4.05 -4.44 17.83
C GLY A 28 2.67 -4.76 17.25
N VAL A 29 2.59 -5.71 16.31
CA VAL A 29 1.33 -6.10 15.64
C VAL A 29 1.05 -7.59 15.83
N SER A 30 -0.16 -8.03 15.49
CA SER A 30 -0.49 -9.47 15.53
C SER A 30 0.15 -10.23 14.37
N VAL A 31 0.49 -11.50 14.62
CA VAL A 31 0.88 -12.48 13.57
C VAL A 31 -0.11 -12.47 12.41
N ALA A 32 -1.41 -12.43 12.71
CA ALA A 32 -2.46 -12.39 11.70
C ALA A 32 -2.39 -11.13 10.80
N ARG A 33 -1.91 -9.99 11.31
CA ARG A 33 -1.68 -8.79 10.50
C ARG A 33 -0.52 -9.01 9.53
N VAL A 34 0.59 -9.54 10.00
CA VAL A 34 1.77 -9.85 9.16
C VAL A 34 1.39 -10.81 8.04
N ILE A 35 0.65 -11.88 8.35
CA ILE A 35 0.18 -12.85 7.34
C ILE A 35 -0.71 -12.17 6.29
N ARG A 36 -1.66 -11.32 6.69
CA ARG A 36 -2.52 -10.60 5.74
C ARG A 36 -1.72 -9.67 4.83
N GLU A 37 -0.78 -8.91 5.38
CA GLU A 37 0.07 -8.02 4.58
C GLU A 37 0.94 -8.81 3.60
N ALA A 38 1.46 -9.97 4.01
CA ALA A 38 2.21 -10.87 3.13
C ALA A 38 1.32 -11.42 1.99
N ILE A 39 0.06 -11.77 2.30
CA ILE A 39 -0.93 -12.17 1.29
C ILE A 39 -1.20 -11.02 0.33
N ASP A 40 -1.43 -9.80 0.81
CA ASP A 40 -1.71 -8.64 -0.05
C ASP A 40 -0.52 -8.30 -0.96
N ALA A 41 0.70 -8.47 -0.47
CA ALA A 41 1.93 -8.26 -1.23
C ALA A 41 2.12 -9.33 -2.31
N PHE A 42 1.82 -10.59 -2.01
CA PHE A 42 2.02 -11.72 -2.92
C PHE A 42 0.86 -11.92 -3.91
N LEU A 43 -0.37 -11.66 -3.47
CA LEU A 43 -1.62 -11.78 -4.20
C LEU A 43 -2.33 -10.41 -4.26
N PRO A 44 -1.76 -9.42 -4.97
CA PRO A 44 -2.40 -8.12 -5.08
C PRO A 44 -3.79 -8.26 -5.71
N ALA A 45 -4.79 -7.67 -5.06
CA ALA A 45 -6.21 -7.76 -5.42
C ALA A 45 -6.51 -7.46 -6.90
N GLU A 46 -5.68 -6.62 -7.53
CA GLU A 46 -5.68 -6.46 -8.97
C GLU A 46 -4.26 -6.59 -9.52
N ARG A 47 -3.91 -7.79 -9.99
CA ARG A 47 -2.77 -7.97 -10.88
C ARG A 47 -2.92 -6.99 -12.05
N GLY A 48 -1.96 -6.09 -12.18
CA GLY A 48 -2.00 -5.05 -13.21
C GLY A 48 -2.68 -3.74 -12.81
N ARG A 49 -3.14 -3.54 -11.56
CA ARG A 49 -3.64 -2.22 -11.11
C ARG A 49 -2.62 -1.10 -11.33
N ARG A 50 -1.36 -1.35 -10.98
CA ARG A 50 -0.24 -0.43 -11.25
C ARG A 50 -0.07 -0.19 -12.74
N ALA A 51 -0.07 -1.24 -13.55
CA ALA A 51 0.04 -1.12 -15.00
C ALA A 51 -1.16 -0.37 -15.62
N ARG A 52 -2.38 -0.59 -15.13
CA ARG A 52 -3.59 0.10 -15.57
C ARG A 52 -3.60 1.56 -15.14
N ALA A 53 -3.17 1.87 -13.91
CA ALA A 53 -3.00 3.24 -13.44
C ALA A 53 -1.95 3.97 -14.28
N ALA A 54 -0.80 3.33 -14.53
CA ALA A 54 0.24 3.88 -15.40
C ALA A 54 -0.28 4.12 -16.83
N ARG A 55 -1.00 3.15 -17.42
CA ARG A 55 -1.64 3.33 -18.73
C ARG A 55 -2.63 4.48 -18.76
N ARG A 56 -3.41 4.69 -17.69
CA ARG A 56 -4.32 5.83 -17.58
C ARG A 56 -3.59 7.17 -17.51
N ILE A 57 -2.49 7.24 -16.78
CA ILE A 57 -1.66 8.45 -16.69
C ILE A 57 -1.02 8.75 -18.06
N LEU A 58 -0.45 7.73 -18.72
CA LEU A 58 0.21 7.89 -20.02
C LEU A 58 -0.77 8.18 -21.16
N ALA A 59 -2.01 7.70 -21.06
CA ALA A 59 -3.07 7.98 -22.03
C ALA A 59 -3.84 9.29 -21.73
N ALA A 60 -3.53 9.96 -20.61
CA ALA A 60 -4.17 11.22 -20.30
C ALA A 60 -3.72 12.30 -21.32
N PRO A 61 -4.65 13.12 -21.84
CA PRO A 61 -4.26 14.23 -22.69
C PRO A 61 -3.35 15.19 -21.91
N PRO A 62 -2.39 15.85 -22.58
CA PRO A 62 -1.61 16.91 -21.96
C PRO A 62 -2.55 17.94 -21.34
N MET A 63 -2.33 18.21 -20.06
CA MET A 63 -3.03 19.28 -19.36
C MET A 63 -2.15 20.53 -19.37
N PRO A 64 -2.74 21.74 -19.41
CA PRO A 64 -1.98 22.95 -19.17
C PRO A 64 -1.39 22.88 -17.76
N VAL A 65 -0.07 23.06 -17.68
CA VAL A 65 0.69 23.06 -16.43
C VAL A 65 1.40 24.41 -16.35
N PRO A 66 1.35 25.12 -15.21
CA PRO A 66 2.07 26.37 -15.04
C PRO A 66 3.59 26.16 -15.10
N ASP A 67 4.34 27.26 -15.19
CA ASP A 67 5.81 27.23 -15.14
C ASP A 67 6.28 26.53 -13.84
N PRO A 68 7.41 25.80 -13.85
CA PRO A 68 7.90 25.10 -12.66
C PRO A 68 7.96 25.93 -11.38
N ASP A 69 8.27 27.23 -11.46
CA ASP A 69 8.35 28.09 -10.26
C ASP A 69 6.96 28.48 -9.74
N GLU A 70 5.99 28.65 -10.62
CA GLU A 70 4.58 28.90 -10.26
C GLU A 70 3.93 27.63 -9.68
N LEU A 71 4.17 26.47 -10.30
CA LEU A 71 3.71 25.18 -9.80
C LEU A 71 4.26 24.87 -8.40
N ARG A 72 5.53 25.21 -8.14
CA ARG A 72 6.15 25.04 -6.81
C ARG A 72 5.43 25.88 -5.76
N ARG A 73 5.13 27.14 -6.04
CA ARG A 73 4.41 28.03 -5.12
C ARG A 73 3.01 27.50 -4.82
N GLU A 74 2.27 27.08 -5.84
CA GLU A 74 0.93 26.49 -5.68
C GLU A 74 0.98 25.23 -4.78
N LEU A 75 1.96 24.34 -4.98
CA LEU A 75 2.12 23.15 -4.16
C LEU A 75 2.51 23.47 -2.70
N GLU A 76 3.30 24.52 -2.48
CA GLU A 76 3.65 24.99 -1.14
C GLU A 76 2.44 25.57 -0.41
N GLU A 77 1.62 26.37 -1.08
CA GLU A 77 0.37 26.92 -0.55
C GLU A 77 -0.63 25.80 -0.18
N LEU A 78 -0.83 24.82 -1.07
CA LEU A 78 -1.70 23.67 -0.80
C LEU A 78 -1.23 22.88 0.42
N ARG A 79 0.08 22.66 0.57
CA ARG A 79 0.65 21.98 1.75
C ARG A 79 0.49 22.78 3.03
N ALA A 80 0.59 24.10 2.97
CA ALA A 80 0.37 24.98 4.11
C ALA A 80 -1.11 25.06 4.53
N SER A 81 -2.04 24.97 3.58
CA SER A 81 -3.49 24.96 3.84
C SER A 81 -4.06 23.60 4.29
N GLY A 82 -3.27 22.52 4.17
CA GLY A 82 -3.66 21.15 4.49
C GLY A 82 -3.22 20.66 5.89
N ALA A 83 -2.73 21.55 6.75
CA ALA A 83 -2.36 21.31 8.14
C ALA A 83 -3.43 21.83 9.10
#